data_AF-A0A0A9EKN0-F1
#
_entry.id   AF-A0A0A9EKN0-F1
#
_cell.length_a   1.000
_cell.length_b   1.000
_cell.length_c   1.000
_cell.angle_alpha   90.00
_cell.angle_beta   90.00
_cell.angle_gamma   90.00
#
_symmetry.space_group_name_H-M   'P 1'
#
loop_
_entity.id
_entity.type
_entity.pdbx_description
1 polymer ?
#
loop_
_entity_poly.entity_id
_entity_poly.type
_entity_poly.pdbx_seq_one_letter_code
_entity_poly.pdbx_strand_id
1 'polypeptide(L)'
;MLHLWIPLGVLLVSSSCVNEQSCDMLLRYASTGQVLESNAVQIKTNNHANNDGFSTSCRDVSEQCALSGAYLIFGWLDIVEDMSSMIFDCEDACHRFVSQLRTKTDPYLLKCVKLLLEVLDVADRDRDSVTDLHNRLLNWNKNGHCCEAFEDIILQMNKKFNLPLMQ
;
A
#
# COMPACT_ATOMS: atom_id res chain seq x y z
N MET A 1 15.27 -5.43 2.96
CA MET A 1 14.49 -4.19 2.77
C MET A 1 14.80 -3.49 1.46
N LEU A 2 16.06 -3.15 1.15
CA LEU A 2 16.40 -2.44 -0.11
C LEU A 2 15.84 -3.11 -1.39
N HIS A 3 15.86 -4.45 -1.45
CA HIS A 3 15.33 -5.23 -2.59
C HIS A 3 13.81 -5.13 -2.76
N LEU A 4 13.04 -4.73 -1.74
CA LEU A 4 11.59 -4.50 -1.82
C LEU A 4 11.27 -3.07 -2.29
N TRP A 5 12.16 -2.12 -2.01
CA TRP A 5 12.00 -0.73 -2.41
C TRP A 5 12.34 -0.45 -3.87
N ILE A 6 13.19 -1.28 -4.49
CA ILE A 6 13.50 -1.15 -5.93
C ILE A 6 12.24 -1.39 -6.80
N PRO A 7 11.51 -2.51 -6.66
CA PRO A 7 10.24 -2.72 -7.34
C PRO A 7 9.21 -1.63 -7.04
N LEU A 8 9.14 -1.16 -5.79
CA LEU A 8 8.25 -0.08 -5.40
C LEU A 8 8.60 1.24 -6.11
N GLY A 9 9.88 1.60 -6.17
CA GLY A 9 10.33 2.76 -6.93
C GLY A 9 10.01 2.64 -8.43
N VAL A 10 10.19 1.45 -9.01
CA VAL A 10 9.80 1.19 -10.42
C VAL A 10 8.29 1.37 -10.60
N LEU A 11 7.48 0.81 -9.69
CA LEU A 11 6.02 0.96 -9.69
C LEU A 11 5.62 2.43 -9.65
N LEU A 12 6.16 3.19 -8.69
CA LEU A 12 5.73 4.57 -8.43
C LEU A 12 6.22 5.56 -9.49
N VAL A 13 7.40 5.34 -10.08
CA VAL A 13 7.97 6.25 -11.07
C VAL A 13 7.49 5.92 -12.50
N SER A 14 7.33 4.63 -12.80
CA SER A 14 7.07 4.11 -14.16
C SER A 14 5.67 3.50 -14.33
N SER A 15 4.72 3.77 -13.43
CA SER A 15 3.34 3.24 -13.50
C SER A 15 2.67 3.47 -14.85
N SER A 16 2.93 4.59 -15.52
CA SER A 16 2.40 4.89 -16.86
C SER A 16 2.90 3.96 -17.97
N CYS A 17 4.01 3.26 -17.74
CA CYS A 17 4.67 2.37 -18.70
C CYS A 17 4.35 0.89 -18.44
N VAL A 18 3.57 0.60 -17.40
CA VAL A 18 3.30 -0.75 -16.90
C VAL A 18 1.79 -0.93 -16.79
N ASN A 19 1.25 -2.08 -17.22
CA ASN A 19 -0.18 -2.32 -17.10
C ASN A 19 -0.61 -2.54 -15.63
N GLU A 20 -1.90 -2.43 -15.35
CA GLU A 20 -2.45 -2.55 -13.99
C GLU A 20 -2.13 -3.89 -13.33
N GLN A 21 -2.19 -5.00 -14.08
CA GLN A 21 -1.87 -6.33 -13.56
C GLN A 21 -0.40 -6.44 -13.09
N SER A 22 0.52 -5.87 -13.86
CA SER A 22 1.93 -5.81 -13.51
C SER A 22 2.17 -4.86 -12.34
N CYS A 23 1.40 -3.79 -12.22
CA CYS A 23 1.45 -2.90 -11.05
C CYS A 23 1.03 -3.63 -9.77
N ASP A 24 -0.02 -4.44 -9.84
CA ASP A 24 -0.50 -5.26 -8.73
C ASP A 24 0.52 -6.32 -8.31
N MET A 25 1.17 -6.95 -9.28
CA MET A 25 2.23 -7.91 -9.02
C MET A 25 3.43 -7.26 -8.33
N LEU A 26 3.86 -6.07 -8.81
CA LEU A 26 4.95 -5.31 -8.20
C LEU A 26 4.61 -4.87 -6.77
N LEU A 27 3.39 -4.37 -6.54
CA LEU A 27 2.93 -3.97 -5.21
C LEU A 27 2.94 -5.15 -4.25
N ARG A 28 2.40 -6.30 -4.66
CA ARG A 28 2.37 -7.50 -3.82
C ARG A 28 3.76 -8.05 -3.53
N TYR A 29 4.63 -8.07 -4.54
CA TYR A 29 6.02 -8.48 -4.36
C TYR A 29 6.74 -7.52 -3.40
N ALA A 30 6.57 -6.21 -3.55
CA ALA A 30 7.16 -5.22 -2.65
C ALA A 30 6.67 -5.43 -1.20
N SER A 31 5.38 -5.71 -1.00
CA SER A 31 4.79 -5.93 0.33
C SER A 31 5.21 -7.24 1.01
N THR A 32 5.53 -8.30 0.26
CA THR A 32 5.71 -9.66 0.83
C THR A 32 7.05 -10.32 0.54
N GLY A 33 7.79 -9.81 -0.44
CA GLY A 33 8.96 -10.48 -1.02
C GLY A 33 8.62 -11.74 -1.84
N GLN A 34 7.35 -12.08 -2.03
CA GLN A 34 6.92 -13.28 -2.74
C GLN A 34 6.59 -12.96 -4.20
N VAL A 35 7.23 -13.69 -5.11
CA VAL A 35 6.87 -13.67 -6.54
C VAL A 35 5.64 -14.56 -6.69
N LEU A 36 4.53 -14.00 -7.19
CA LEU A 36 3.38 -14.82 -7.60
C LEU A 36 3.85 -15.74 -8.73
N GLU A 37 3.73 -17.07 -8.52
CA GLU A 37 3.84 -18.00 -9.63
C GLU A 37 2.77 -17.62 -10.66
N SER A 38 3.23 -17.32 -11.87
CA SER A 38 2.36 -17.01 -12.99
C SER A 38 1.45 -18.21 -13.24
N ASN A 39 0.15 -18.07 -12.99
CA ASN A 39 -0.86 -19.04 -13.44
C ASN A 39 -1.02 -19.09 -14.98
N ALA A 40 -0.05 -18.60 -15.75
CA ALA A 40 0.03 -18.87 -17.16
C ALA A 40 0.68 -20.24 -17.39
N VAL A 41 -0.09 -21.31 -17.14
CA VAL A 41 -0.21 -22.59 -17.87
C VAL A 41 -0.87 -23.61 -16.93
N GLN A 42 -2.18 -23.51 -16.76
CA GLN A 42 -3.00 -24.72 -16.59
C GLN A 42 -4.11 -24.66 -17.65
N ILE A 43 -3.69 -24.85 -18.89
CA ILE A 43 -4.58 -25.31 -19.94
C ILE A 43 -5.04 -26.71 -19.51
N LYS A 44 -6.29 -26.78 -19.07
CA LYS A 44 -7.17 -27.97 -19.05
C LYS A 44 -6.45 -29.32 -19.07
N THR A 45 -6.26 -29.92 -17.91
CA THR A 45 -6.43 -31.37 -17.79
C THR A 45 -7.44 -31.66 -16.69
N ASN A 46 -8.54 -32.23 -17.16
CA ASN A 46 -9.70 -32.67 -16.40
C ASN A 46 -9.27 -33.75 -15.40
N ASN A 47 -9.66 -33.63 -14.13
CA ASN A 47 -10.35 -34.68 -13.35
C ASN A 47 -10.31 -34.37 -11.84
N HIS A 48 -11.48 -33.99 -11.33
CA HIS A 48 -12.09 -34.45 -10.08
C HIS A 48 -11.18 -34.87 -8.91
N ALA A 49 -11.05 -34.01 -7.90
CA ALA A 49 -11.20 -34.39 -6.49
C ALA A 49 -11.21 -33.15 -5.60
N ASN A 50 -12.18 -33.13 -4.70
CA ASN A 50 -12.38 -32.19 -3.61
C ASN A 50 -11.16 -32.17 -2.67
N ASN A 51 -10.64 -30.98 -2.34
CA ASN A 51 -10.11 -30.72 -0.99
C ASN A 51 -10.02 -29.23 -0.71
N ASP A 52 -10.92 -28.83 0.19
CA ASP A 52 -10.86 -27.66 1.04
C ASP A 52 -9.47 -27.54 1.71
N GLY A 53 -8.85 -26.37 1.58
CA GLY A 53 -7.47 -26.14 2.04
C GLY A 53 -6.85 -24.82 1.56
N PHE A 54 -7.51 -24.11 0.63
CA PHE A 54 -6.97 -22.88 0.04
C PHE A 54 -7.58 -21.58 0.62
N SER A 55 -8.47 -21.68 1.60
CA SER A 55 -9.28 -20.52 2.03
C SER A 55 -8.69 -19.74 3.21
N THR A 56 -7.84 -20.35 4.04
CA THR A 56 -7.23 -19.69 5.20
C THR A 56 -5.89 -19.02 4.87
N SER A 57 -5.03 -19.64 4.05
CA SER A 57 -3.71 -19.06 3.72
C SER A 57 -3.77 -17.79 2.88
N CYS A 58 -4.84 -17.61 2.08
CA CYS A 58 -5.00 -16.43 1.24
C CYS A 58 -5.36 -15.18 2.06
N ARG A 59 -6.05 -15.36 3.18
CA ARG A 59 -6.44 -14.27 4.09
C ARG A 59 -5.24 -13.78 4.91
N ASP A 60 -4.47 -14.68 5.51
CA ASP A 60 -3.27 -14.30 6.27
C ASP A 60 -2.22 -13.61 5.38
N VAL A 61 -2.09 -14.07 4.12
CA VAL A 61 -1.23 -13.41 3.13
C VAL A 61 -1.80 -12.06 2.73
N SER A 62 -3.12 -11.88 2.59
CA SER A 62 -3.71 -10.58 2.23
C SER A 62 -3.64 -9.55 3.36
N GLU A 63 -3.79 -9.97 4.62
CA GLU A 63 -3.60 -9.13 5.82
C GLU A 63 -2.15 -8.61 5.90
N GLN A 64 -1.19 -9.53 5.81
CA GLN A 64 0.24 -9.19 5.84
C GLN A 64 0.63 -8.31 4.64
N CYS A 65 0.08 -8.57 3.45
CA CYS A 65 0.30 -7.75 2.25
C CYS A 65 -0.16 -6.30 2.43
N ALA A 66 -1.32 -6.10 3.07
CA ALA A 66 -1.96 -4.80 3.16
C ALA A 66 -1.22 -3.86 4.12
N LEU A 67 -0.93 -4.35 5.33
CA LEU A 67 -0.23 -3.57 6.36
C LEU A 67 1.20 -3.29 5.93
N SER A 68 1.93 -4.34 5.54
CA SER A 68 3.32 -4.22 5.07
C SER A 68 3.42 -3.31 3.85
N GLY A 69 2.44 -3.36 2.93
CA GLY A 69 2.39 -2.49 1.76
C GLY A 69 2.23 -1.02 2.09
N ALA A 70 1.28 -0.68 2.97
CA ALA A 70 1.08 0.71 3.40
C ALA A 70 2.33 1.28 4.10
N TYR A 71 2.92 0.51 5.01
CA TYR A 71 4.17 0.91 5.69
C TYR A 71 5.36 1.03 4.75
N LEU A 72 5.47 0.14 3.77
CA LEU A 72 6.53 0.19 2.77
C LEU A 72 6.42 1.45 1.91
N ILE A 73 5.20 1.79 1.50
CA ILE A 73 4.90 3.02 0.76
C ILE A 73 5.29 4.25 1.57
N PHE A 74 4.84 4.35 2.82
CA PHE A 74 5.17 5.49 3.67
C PHE A 74 6.67 5.58 3.96
N GLY A 75 7.33 4.48 4.31
CA GLY A 75 8.77 4.48 4.57
C GLY A 75 9.59 4.83 3.33
N TRP A 76 9.16 4.41 2.14
CA TRP A 76 9.80 4.81 0.89
C TRP A 76 9.64 6.30 0.61
N LEU A 77 8.45 6.86 0.82
CA LEU A 77 8.18 8.29 0.67
C LEU A 77 8.99 9.12 1.66
N ASP A 78 9.07 8.72 2.93
CA ASP A 78 9.86 9.41 3.96
C ASP A 78 11.33 9.55 3.51
N ILE A 79 11.90 8.48 2.95
CA ILE A 79 13.28 8.47 2.44
C ILE A 79 13.43 9.36 1.20
N VAL A 80 12.49 9.27 0.27
CA VAL A 80 12.56 10.09 -0.95
C VAL A 80 12.40 11.57 -0.62
N GLU A 81 11.53 11.94 0.31
CA GLU A 81 11.33 13.32 0.76
C GLU A 81 12.60 13.86 1.44
N ASP A 82 13.21 13.09 2.33
CA ASP A 82 14.49 13.42 2.98
C ASP A 82 15.61 13.61 1.93
N MET A 83 15.76 12.65 1.01
CA MET A 83 16.76 12.71 -0.05
C MET A 83 16.53 13.84 -1.04
N SER A 84 15.27 14.17 -1.33
CA SER A 84 14.95 15.24 -2.30
C SER A 84 15.51 16.59 -1.84
N SER A 85 15.48 16.88 -0.54
CA SER A 85 16.05 18.10 0.02
C SER A 85 17.56 18.25 -0.23
N MET A 86 18.28 17.12 -0.38
CA MET A 86 19.71 17.08 -0.66
C MET A 86 20.04 17.09 -2.16
N ILE A 87 19.07 16.71 -3.01
CA ILE A 87 19.26 16.57 -4.46
C ILE A 87 18.87 17.84 -5.21
N PHE A 88 17.83 18.55 -4.74
CA PHE A 88 17.30 19.72 -5.41
C PHE A 88 17.82 21.00 -4.77
N ASP A 89 18.57 21.80 -5.54
CA ASP A 89 19.01 23.14 -5.12
C ASP A 89 17.87 24.16 -5.04
N CYS A 90 16.71 23.85 -5.64
CA CYS A 90 15.54 24.70 -5.72
C CYS A 90 14.36 24.08 -4.95
N GLU A 91 13.87 24.80 -3.94
CA GLU A 91 12.78 24.35 -3.09
C GLU A 91 11.49 24.08 -3.89
N ASP A 92 11.14 24.96 -4.83
CA ASP A 92 9.95 24.77 -5.70
C ASP A 92 10.05 23.51 -6.57
N ALA A 93 11.26 23.18 -7.05
CA ALA A 93 11.49 21.97 -7.83
C ALA A 93 11.36 20.71 -6.96
N CYS A 94 11.89 20.76 -5.74
CA CYS A 94 11.75 19.72 -4.73
C CYS A 94 10.27 19.47 -4.39
N HIS A 95 9.52 20.52 -4.03
CA HIS A 95 8.10 20.42 -3.72
C HIS A 95 7.29 19.86 -4.89
N ARG A 96 7.57 20.30 -6.13
CA ARG A 96 6.88 19.78 -7.32
C ARG A 96 7.16 18.30 -7.53
N PHE A 97 8.42 17.86 -7.35
CA PHE A 97 8.80 16.46 -7.48
C PHE A 97 8.08 15.58 -6.44
N VAL A 98 8.15 15.96 -5.16
CA VAL A 98 7.49 15.24 -4.07
C VAL A 98 5.98 15.19 -4.29
N SER A 99 5.36 16.32 -4.66
CA SER A 99 3.91 16.39 -4.93
C SER A 99 3.49 15.44 -6.07
N GLN A 100 4.19 15.45 -7.20
CA GLN A 100 3.91 14.53 -8.30
C GLN A 100 4.06 13.07 -7.89
N LEU A 101 5.06 12.78 -7.07
CA LEU A 101 5.31 11.44 -6.58
C LEU A 101 4.19 10.97 -5.64
N ARG A 102 3.70 11.85 -4.76
CA ARG A 102 2.53 11.56 -3.92
C ARG A 102 1.30 11.23 -4.76
N THR A 103 1.00 12.03 -5.79
CA THR A 103 -0.13 11.77 -6.71
C THR A 103 -0.04 10.42 -7.41
N LYS A 104 1.17 10.00 -7.84
CA LYS A 104 1.37 8.66 -8.43
C LYS A 104 1.21 7.53 -7.41
N THR A 105 1.40 7.82 -6.14
CA THR A 105 1.38 6.85 -5.04
C THR A 105 -0.02 6.61 -4.49
N ASP A 106 -0.89 7.62 -4.54
CA ASP A 106 -2.28 7.58 -4.06
C ASP A 106 -3.04 6.29 -4.39
N PRO A 107 -3.12 5.80 -5.66
CA PRO A 107 -3.90 4.61 -5.97
C PRO A 107 -3.38 3.34 -5.28
N TYR A 108 -2.07 3.23 -5.09
CA TYR A 108 -1.45 2.08 -4.46
C TYR A 108 -1.62 2.11 -2.95
N LEU A 109 -1.43 3.28 -2.33
CA LEU A 109 -1.70 3.46 -0.92
C LEU A 109 -3.18 3.16 -0.62
N LEU A 110 -4.10 3.71 -1.42
CA LEU A 110 -5.53 3.49 -1.31
C LEU A 110 -5.89 1.99 -1.39
N LYS A 111 -5.24 1.25 -2.30
CA LYS A 111 -5.43 -0.19 -2.43
C LYS A 111 -4.97 -0.94 -1.18
N CYS A 112 -3.79 -0.60 -0.65
CA CYS A 112 -3.29 -1.18 0.60
C CYS A 112 -4.24 -0.91 1.77
N VAL A 113 -4.69 0.33 1.96
CA VAL A 113 -5.52 0.69 3.12
C VAL A 113 -6.96 0.20 3.01
N LYS A 114 -7.53 0.08 1.80
CA LYS A 114 -8.84 -0.57 1.59
C LYS A 114 -8.79 -2.05 1.94
N LEU A 115 -7.79 -2.77 1.40
CA LEU A 115 -7.60 -4.17 1.72
C LEU A 115 -7.35 -4.35 3.22
N LEU A 116 -6.58 -3.45 3.84
CA LEU A 116 -6.37 -3.47 5.28
C LEU A 116 -7.68 -3.36 6.06
N LEU A 117 -8.56 -2.42 5.67
CA LEU A 117 -9.86 -2.25 6.29
C LEU A 117 -10.78 -3.45 6.08
N GLU A 118 -10.72 -4.14 4.95
CA GLU A 118 -11.51 -5.34 4.70
C GLU A 118 -11.09 -6.49 5.61
N VAL A 119 -9.79 -6.65 5.82
CA VAL A 119 -9.27 -7.89 6.41
C VAL A 119 -8.91 -7.76 7.90
N LEU A 120 -8.64 -6.55 8.43
CA LEU A 120 -8.34 -6.39 9.87
C LEU A 120 -9.53 -6.78 10.76
N ASP A 121 -9.29 -7.67 11.72
CA ASP A 121 -10.22 -7.94 12.83
C ASP A 121 -9.86 -7.09 14.06
N VAL A 122 -10.89 -6.69 14.81
CA VAL A 122 -10.79 -5.86 16.02
C VAL A 122 -10.10 -6.61 17.16
N ALA A 123 -10.10 -7.95 17.16
CA ALA A 123 -9.67 -8.77 18.29
C ALA A 123 -8.16 -9.08 18.35
N ASP A 124 -7.41 -9.02 17.25
CA ASP A 124 -6.04 -9.57 17.16
C ASP A 124 -4.97 -8.53 16.81
N ARG A 125 -5.10 -7.32 17.38
CA ARG A 125 -4.44 -6.12 16.82
C ARG A 125 -3.39 -5.48 17.73
N ASP A 126 -2.26 -5.16 17.12
CA ASP A 126 -1.33 -4.16 17.63
C ASP A 126 -1.95 -2.76 17.45
N ARG A 127 -2.43 -2.17 18.55
CA ARG A 127 -3.03 -0.83 18.52
C ARG A 127 -2.05 0.24 18.07
N ASP A 128 -0.77 0.09 18.37
CA ASP A 128 0.23 1.11 18.06
C ASP A 128 0.43 1.20 16.56
N SER A 129 0.51 0.05 15.87
CA SER A 129 0.57 -0.01 14.40
C SER A 129 -0.66 0.56 13.70
N VAL A 130 -1.87 0.40 14.26
CA VAL A 130 -3.09 0.99 13.69
C VAL A 130 -3.13 2.50 13.90
N THR A 131 -2.68 2.97 15.07
CA THR A 131 -2.62 4.40 15.40
C THR A 131 -1.56 5.11 14.57
N ASP A 132 -0.37 4.54 14.37
CA ASP A 132 0.67 5.14 13.52
C ASP A 132 0.19 5.28 12.07
N LEU A 133 -0.39 4.20 11.50
CA LEU A 133 -0.96 4.24 10.16
C LEU A 133 -2.04 5.31 10.02
N HIS A 134 -2.95 5.40 11.01
CA HIS A 134 -3.98 6.43 11.02
C HIS A 134 -3.38 7.84 11.01
N ASN A 135 -2.37 8.11 11.84
CA ASN A 135 -1.70 9.41 11.90
C ASN A 135 -0.98 9.74 10.58
N ARG A 136 -0.32 8.76 9.96
CA ARG A 136 0.29 8.92 8.65
C ARG A 136 -0.75 9.24 7.56
N LEU A 137 -1.92 8.60 7.59
CA LEU A 137 -3.02 8.90 6.67
C LEU A 137 -3.63 10.28 6.90
N LEU A 138 -3.79 10.71 8.15
CA LEU A 138 -4.22 12.08 8.47
C LEU A 138 -3.23 13.10 7.92
N ASN A 139 -1.92 12.85 8.10
CA ASN A 139 -0.87 13.72 7.59
C ASN A 139 -0.84 13.71 6.05
N TRP A 140 -1.02 12.55 5.44
CA TRP A 140 -1.14 12.39 3.99
C TRP A 140 -2.28 13.21 3.42
N ASN A 141 -3.47 13.15 4.05
CA ASN A 141 -4.64 13.89 3.60
C ASN A 141 -4.47 15.40 3.76
N LYS A 142 -3.78 15.86 4.82
CA LYS A 142 -3.52 17.29 5.06
C LYS A 142 -2.49 17.89 4.11
N ASN A 143 -1.45 17.12 3.76
CA ASN A 143 -0.29 17.60 3.02
C ASN A 143 -0.24 17.13 1.54
N GLY A 144 -1.22 16.35 1.12
CA GLY A 144 -1.38 15.87 -0.26
C GLY A 144 -2.46 16.65 -1.02
N HIS A 145 -2.64 16.33 -2.30
CA HIS A 145 -3.89 16.65 -2.99
C HIS A 145 -4.99 15.79 -2.33
N CYS A 146 -5.91 16.41 -1.59
CA CYS A 146 -7.06 15.72 -0.98
C CYS A 146 -7.76 14.83 -2.03
N CYS A 147 -7.59 13.51 -1.91
CA CYS A 147 -8.47 12.56 -2.56
C CYS A 147 -9.58 12.25 -1.57
N GLU A 148 -10.84 12.56 -1.92
CA GLU A 148 -12.02 12.30 -1.07
C GLU A 148 -12.06 10.85 -0.55
N ALA A 149 -11.48 9.91 -1.31
CA ALA A 149 -11.37 8.51 -0.91
C ALA A 149 -10.55 8.27 0.37
N PHE A 150 -9.57 9.13 0.70
CA PHE A 150 -8.82 9.02 1.96
C PHE A 150 -9.63 9.50 3.15
N GLU A 151 -10.49 10.51 2.98
CA GLU A 151 -11.39 10.98 4.05
C GLU A 151 -12.35 9.88 4.48
N ASP A 152 -12.95 9.18 3.51
CA ASP A 152 -13.83 8.04 3.76
C ASP A 152 -13.12 6.91 4.51
N ILE A 153 -11.85 6.64 4.17
CA ILE A 153 -11.05 5.61 4.83
C ILE A 153 -10.70 6.00 6.27
N ILE A 154 -10.31 7.25 6.49
CA ILE A 154 -10.02 7.78 7.82
C ILE A 154 -11.28 7.69 8.70
N LEU A 155 -12.45 8.05 8.17
CA LEU A 155 -13.73 7.92 8.88
C LEU A 155 -14.06 6.46 9.21
N GLN A 156 -13.80 5.52 8.29
CA GLN A 156 -13.97 4.10 8.53
C GLN A 156 -13.01 3.58 9.60
N MET A 157 -11.74 4.00 9.58
CA MET A 157 -10.76 3.66 10.63
C MET A 157 -11.19 4.19 11.99
N ASN A 158 -11.68 5.43 12.08
CA ASN A 158 -12.18 6.01 13.32
C ASN A 158 -13.31 5.18 13.92
N LYS A 159 -14.30 4.80 13.11
CA LYS A 159 -15.42 3.96 13.52
C LYS A 159 -14.98 2.54 13.91
N LYS A 160 -14.12 1.92 13.09
CA LYS A 160 -13.72 0.51 13.27
C LYS A 160 -12.78 0.32 14.46
N PHE A 161 -11.93 1.30 14.75
CA PHE A 161 -10.88 1.16 15.77
C PHE A 161 -11.09 2.01 17.03
N ASN A 162 -12.20 2.74 17.12
CA ASN A 162 -12.48 3.70 18.20
C ASN A 162 -11.35 4.73 18.38
N LEU A 163 -10.82 5.23 17.26
CA LEU A 163 -9.79 6.27 17.26
C LEU A 163 -10.46 7.64 17.48
N PRO A 164 -9.75 8.60 18.09
CA PRO A 164 -10.31 9.94 18.31
C PRO A 164 -10.69 10.59 16.98
N LEU A 165 -11.94 11.02 16.88
CA LEU A 165 -12.41 11.89 15.81
C LEU A 165 -11.66 13.24 15.92
N MET A 166 -11.20 13.78 14.78
CA MET A 166 -10.46 15.04 14.73
C MET A 166 -11.14 16.14 15.57
N GLN A 167 -10.32 16.84 16.36
CA GLN A 167 -10.58 18.23 16.78
C GLN A 167 -10.02 19.19 15.73
#